data_AF-A0A357LV73-F1
#
_entry.id   AF-A0A357LV73-F1
#
_cell.length_a   1.000
_cell.length_b   1.000
_cell.length_c   1.000
_cell.angle_alpha   90.00
_cell.angle_beta   90.00
_cell.angle_gamma   90.00
#
_symmetry.space_group_name_H-M   'P 1'
#
loop_
_entity.id
_entity.type
_entity.pdbx_description
1 polymer ?
#
loop_
_entity_poly.entity_id
_entity_poly.type
_entity_poly.pdbx_seq_one_letter_code
_entity_poly.pdbx_strand_id
1 'polypeptide(L)'
;MRAILTALLLTVATQAGAFCIEPTIFMSTPMKPSLPWCVNEWDNTHTCDDWEIQAYYAELDNYRSESQQFINALNLYVDEAVYYAQCRSNELE
;
A
#
# COMPACT_ATOMS: atom_id res chain seq x y z
N MET A 1 20.53 41.32 -38.89
CA MET A 1 20.63 41.26 -37.41
C MET A 1 19.24 41.22 -36.75
N ARG A 2 18.32 40.33 -37.19
CA ARG A 2 16.98 40.18 -36.55
C ARG A 2 16.63 38.74 -36.18
N ALA A 3 17.32 37.75 -36.75
CA ALA A 3 17.09 36.33 -36.47
C ALA A 3 17.90 35.78 -35.28
N ILE A 4 18.91 36.51 -34.80
CA ILE A 4 19.77 36.04 -33.68
C ILE A 4 19.12 36.31 -32.31
N LEU A 5 18.26 37.34 -32.22
CA LEU A 5 17.55 37.69 -30.98
C LEU A 5 16.43 36.71 -30.61
N THR A 6 15.90 35.95 -31.56
CA THR A 6 14.79 35.00 -31.32
C THR A 6 15.26 33.64 -30.80
N ALA A 7 16.55 33.32 -30.90
CA ALA A 7 17.10 32.03 -30.45
C ALA A 7 17.52 32.03 -28.96
N LEU A 8 17.64 33.19 -28.32
CA LEU A 8 18.16 33.34 -26.95
C LEU A 8 17.07 33.22 -25.86
N LEU A 9 15.80 33.12 -26.22
CA LEU A 9 14.66 33.12 -25.28
C LEU A 9 14.12 31.73 -24.92
N LEU A 10 14.72 30.65 -25.43
CA LEU A 10 14.23 29.27 -25.26
C LEU A 10 15.01 28.42 -24.23
N THR A 11 15.97 29.00 -23.49
CA THR A 11 16.82 28.24 -22.55
C THR A 11 16.43 28.39 -21.08
N VAL A 12 15.22 28.84 -20.76
CA VAL A 12 14.67 28.64 -19.40
C VAL A 12 14.31 27.16 -19.25
N ALA A 13 15.35 26.34 -19.10
CA ALA A 13 15.23 25.02 -18.52
C ALA A 13 14.61 25.23 -17.14
N THR A 14 13.32 24.93 -17.03
CA THR A 14 12.69 24.73 -15.74
C THR A 14 13.45 23.59 -15.09
N GLN A 15 14.31 23.91 -14.13
CA GLN A 15 14.78 22.95 -13.15
C GLN A 15 13.55 22.57 -12.34
N ALA A 16 12.77 21.62 -12.85
CA ALA A 16 11.78 20.92 -12.05
C ALA A 16 12.60 20.20 -10.98
N GLY A 17 12.70 20.81 -9.80
CA GLY A 17 13.30 20.15 -8.65
C GLY A 17 12.51 18.87 -8.42
N ALA A 18 13.11 17.72 -8.70
CA ALA A 18 12.54 16.44 -8.34
C ALA A 18 12.60 16.35 -6.82
N PHE A 19 11.52 16.75 -6.14
CA PHE A 19 11.45 16.63 -4.69
C PHE A 19 11.34 15.15 -4.32
N CYS A 20 12.25 14.68 -3.47
CA CYS A 20 12.16 13.35 -2.89
C CYS A 20 11.08 13.34 -1.82
N ILE A 21 9.99 12.63 -2.06
CA ILE A 21 8.87 12.52 -1.11
C ILE A 21 9.02 11.21 -0.35
N GLU A 22 9.08 11.30 0.98
CA GLU A 22 9.10 10.13 1.85
C GLU A 22 7.74 9.41 1.76
N PRO A 23 7.72 8.08 1.54
CA PRO A 23 6.48 7.33 1.48
C PRO A 23 5.81 7.24 2.87
N THR A 24 4.50 7.05 2.88
CA THR A 24 3.74 6.84 4.13
C THR A 24 2.62 5.84 3.89
N ILE A 25 2.35 4.97 4.87
CA ILE A 25 1.23 4.03 4.85
C ILE A 25 0.16 4.46 5.86
N PHE A 26 -1.09 4.60 5.39
CA PHE A 26 -2.25 4.97 6.21
C PHE A 26 -3.25 3.81 6.32
N MET A 27 -2.76 2.61 6.60
CA MET A 27 -3.60 1.41 6.74
C MET A 27 -3.20 0.64 7.98
N SER A 28 -4.19 0.20 8.75
CA SER A 28 -3.97 -0.70 9.89
C SER A 28 -3.84 -2.14 9.43
N THR A 29 -3.06 -2.93 10.16
CA THR A 29 -2.98 -4.37 9.94
C THR A 29 -4.35 -5.03 10.12
N PRO A 30 -4.86 -5.79 9.14
CA PRO A 30 -6.11 -6.51 9.26
C PRO A 30 -6.08 -7.52 10.41
N MET A 31 -7.18 -7.65 11.14
CA MET A 31 -7.30 -8.55 12.27
C MET A 31 -8.04 -9.82 11.86
N LYS A 32 -7.43 -10.97 12.11
CA LYS A 32 -8.09 -12.26 11.87
C LYS A 32 -9.34 -12.36 12.76
N PRO A 33 -10.51 -12.77 12.23
CA PRO A 33 -11.70 -12.98 13.04
C PRO A 33 -11.47 -14.10 14.05
N SER A 34 -12.01 -13.93 15.24
CA SER A 34 -11.96 -14.95 16.29
C SER A 34 -12.85 -16.12 15.92
N LEU A 35 -12.49 -17.32 16.36
CA LEU A 35 -13.34 -18.48 16.14
C LEU A 35 -14.69 -18.29 16.84
N PRO A 36 -15.79 -18.77 16.24
CA PRO A 36 -17.07 -18.81 16.93
C PRO A 36 -16.96 -19.61 18.22
N TRP A 37 -17.62 -19.14 19.28
CA TRP A 37 -17.62 -19.77 20.61
C TRP A 37 -18.09 -21.23 20.60
N CYS A 38 -18.88 -21.60 19.59
CA CYS A 38 -19.47 -22.91 19.38
C CYS A 38 -18.53 -23.91 18.66
N VAL A 39 -17.32 -23.51 18.28
CA VAL A 39 -16.29 -24.38 17.70
C VAL A 39 -15.36 -24.89 18.81
N ASN A 40 -15.10 -26.19 18.84
CA ASN A 40 -14.09 -26.83 19.69
C ASN A 40 -12.96 -27.41 18.82
N GLU A 41 -11.82 -26.73 18.83
CA GLU A 41 -10.64 -27.15 18.06
C GLU A 41 -9.94 -28.38 18.64
N TRP A 42 -10.07 -28.66 19.94
CA TRP A 42 -9.41 -29.78 20.60
C TRP A 42 -10.02 -31.12 20.14
N ASP A 43 -11.35 -31.17 20.11
CA ASP A 43 -12.10 -32.36 19.71
C ASP A 43 -12.51 -32.35 18.23
N ASN A 44 -12.19 -31.27 17.49
CA ASN A 44 -12.57 -31.05 16.10
C ASN A 44 -14.09 -31.20 15.86
N THR A 45 -14.90 -30.61 16.74
CA THR A 45 -16.38 -30.61 16.68
C THR A 45 -16.93 -29.19 16.81
N HIS A 46 -18.18 -28.97 16.43
CA HIS A 46 -18.88 -27.72 16.70
C HIS A 46 -20.35 -27.95 17.04
N THR A 47 -20.94 -27.00 17.76
CA THR A 47 -22.38 -26.93 18.04
C THR A 47 -23.04 -25.72 17.38
N CYS A 48 -22.32 -25.06 16.47
CA CYS A 48 -22.79 -23.86 15.79
C CYS A 48 -24.01 -24.15 14.93
N ASP A 49 -24.92 -23.18 14.86
CA ASP A 49 -25.96 -23.17 13.84
C ASP A 49 -25.34 -22.85 12.46
N ASP A 50 -26.01 -23.26 11.38
CA ASP A 50 -25.55 -23.00 10.00
C ASP A 50 -25.29 -21.51 9.73
N TRP A 51 -26.10 -20.62 10.31
CA TRP A 51 -25.97 -19.18 10.12
C TRP A 51 -24.71 -18.61 10.79
N GLU A 52 -24.29 -19.14 11.94
CA GLU A 52 -23.05 -18.72 12.63
C GLU A 52 -21.82 -19.11 11.82
N ILE A 53 -21.83 -20.32 11.25
CA ILE A 53 -20.76 -20.80 10.37
C ILE A 53 -20.68 -19.94 9.11
N GLN A 54 -21.83 -19.64 8.48
CA GLN A 54 -21.88 -18.79 7.30
C GLN A 54 -21.39 -17.38 7.59
N ALA A 55 -21.77 -16.80 8.74
CA ALA A 55 -21.27 -15.51 9.18
C ALA A 55 -19.75 -15.51 9.35
N TYR A 56 -19.20 -16.53 10.01
CA TYR A 56 -17.75 -16.67 10.18
C TYR A 56 -17.01 -16.81 8.84
N TYR A 57 -17.55 -17.55 7.88
CA TYR A 57 -16.97 -17.62 6.53
C TYR A 57 -17.00 -16.28 5.79
N ALA A 58 -18.07 -15.51 5.94
CA ALA A 58 -18.13 -14.15 5.38
C ALA A 58 -17.08 -13.22 6.01
N GLU A 59 -16.85 -13.32 7.33
CA GLU A 59 -15.78 -12.59 8.01
C GLU A 59 -14.40 -12.99 7.51
N LEU A 60 -14.16 -14.30 7.27
CA LEU A 60 -12.91 -14.79 6.71
C LEU A 60 -12.66 -14.28 5.28
N ASP A 61 -13.71 -14.24 4.45
CA ASP A 61 -13.61 -13.68 3.09
C ASP A 61 -13.27 -12.19 3.13
N ASN A 62 -13.87 -11.44 4.07
CA ASN A 62 -13.52 -10.03 4.27
C ASN A 62 -12.07 -9.87 4.75
N TYR A 63 -11.66 -10.62 5.77
CA TYR A 63 -10.29 -10.61 6.28
C TYR A 63 -9.27 -10.94 5.19
N ARG A 64 -9.58 -11.89 4.30
CA ARG A 64 -8.74 -12.23 3.14
C ARG A 64 -8.61 -11.04 2.19
N SER A 65 -9.71 -10.37 1.88
CA SER A 65 -9.71 -9.17 1.01
C SER A 65 -8.89 -8.04 1.62
N GLU A 66 -9.12 -7.71 2.90
CA GLU A 66 -8.38 -6.69 3.63
C GLU A 66 -6.88 -7.02 3.71
N SER A 67 -6.54 -8.28 3.97
CA SER A 67 -5.15 -8.76 3.99
C SER A 67 -4.46 -8.56 2.64
N GLN A 68 -5.15 -8.86 1.53
CA GLN A 68 -4.59 -8.63 0.20
C GLN A 68 -4.37 -7.14 -0.08
N GLN A 69 -5.31 -6.28 0.33
CA GLN A 69 -5.16 -4.83 0.18
C GLN A 69 -3.99 -4.30 1.01
N PHE A 70 -3.84 -4.77 2.24
CA PHE A 70 -2.71 -4.41 3.11
C PHE A 70 -1.37 -4.84 2.52
N ILE A 71 -1.27 -6.06 1.99
CA ILE A 71 -0.07 -6.54 1.29
C ILE A 71 0.25 -5.65 0.08
N ASN A 72 -0.76 -5.30 -0.72
CA ASN A 72 -0.56 -4.44 -1.88
C ASN A 72 -0.06 -3.04 -1.46
N ALA A 73 -0.61 -2.48 -0.38
CA ALA A 73 -0.17 -1.20 0.16
C ALA A 73 1.27 -1.25 0.67
N LEU A 74 1.68 -2.35 1.31
CA LEU A 74 3.08 -2.55 1.73
C LEU A 74 4.04 -2.65 0.56
N ASN A 75 3.66 -3.36 -0.51
CA ASN A 75 4.50 -3.44 -1.71
C ASN A 75 4.70 -2.06 -2.34
N LEU A 76 3.62 -1.27 -2.45
CA LEU A 76 3.70 0.10 -2.94
C LEU A 76 4.61 0.96 -2.06
N TYR A 77 4.46 0.88 -0.73
CA TYR A 77 5.32 1.60 0.20
C TYR A 77 6.80 1.24 0.01
N VAL A 78 7.12 -0.04 -0.18
CA VAL A 78 8.50 -0.50 -0.44
C VAL A 78 9.04 0.07 -1.75
N ASP A 79 8.25 0.03 -2.83
CA ASP A 79 8.64 0.58 -4.13
C ASP A 79 8.91 2.09 -4.04
N GLU A 80 8.03 2.83 -3.37
CA GLU A 80 8.20 4.27 -3.14
C GLU A 80 9.40 4.57 -2.23
N ALA A 81 9.68 3.72 -1.24
CA ALA A 81 10.85 3.88 -0.37
C ALA A 81 12.16 3.70 -1.14
N VAL A 82 12.22 2.74 -2.05
CA VAL A 82 13.37 2.55 -2.95
C VAL A 82 13.55 3.78 -3.84
N TYR A 83 12.47 4.29 -4.43
CA TYR A 83 12.53 5.51 -5.24
C TYR A 83 13.00 6.72 -4.43
N TYR A 84 12.47 6.90 -3.22
CA TYR A 84 12.88 7.97 -2.32
C TYR A 84 14.38 7.89 -2.00
N ALA A 85 14.90 6.70 -1.66
CA ALA A 85 16.31 6.51 -1.37
C ALA A 85 17.21 6.85 -2.58
N GLN A 86 16.83 6.41 -3.79
CA GLN A 86 17.54 6.75 -5.02
C GLN A 86 17.54 8.26 -5.30
N CYS A 87 16.37 8.90 -5.13
CA CYS A 87 16.24 10.35 -5.27
C CYS A 87 17.16 11.08 -4.29
N ARG A 88 17.17 10.70 -3.01
CA ARG A 88 18.04 11.29 -1.99
C ARG A 88 19.53 11.06 -2.29
N SER A 89 19.89 9.91 -2.86
CA SER A 89 21.28 9.62 -3.28
C SER A 89 21.73 10.60 -4.35
N ASN A 90 20.90 10.85 -5.37
CA ASN A 90 21.23 11.77 -6.46
C ASN A 90 21.38 13.24 -6.01
N GLU A 91 20.78 13.63 -4.87
CA GLU A 91 20.98 14.97 -4.29
C GLU A 91 22.33 15.13 -3.55
N LEU A 92 23.01 14.01 -3.24
CA LEU A 92 24.27 13.99 -2.50
C LEU A 92 25.51 13.85 -3.40
N GLU A 93 25.32 13.46 -4.66
CA GLU A 93 26.36 13.39 -5.70
C GLU A 93 26.59 14.75 -6.38
#